data_AF-A0A2E4EI53-F1
#
_entry.id   AF-A0A2E4EI53-F1
#
_cell.length_a   1.000
_cell.length_b   1.000
_cell.length_c   1.000
_cell.angle_alpha   90.00
_cell.angle_beta   90.00
_cell.angle_gamma   90.00
#
_symmetry.space_group_name_H-M   'P 1'
#
loop_
_entity.id
_entity.type
_entity.pdbx_description
1 polymer ?
#
loop_
_entity_poly.entity_id
_entity_poly.type
_entity_poly.pdbx_seq_one_letter_code
_entity_poly.pdbx_strand_id
1 'polypeptide(L)' 'MLVIVNVSPEDTPNQGVNQYEVRVNDNVLATFEHERKPNGAAQCLRDAADAIDKAHSDRVDRITAKILEATEAEGLNFTY' A
#
# COMPACT_ATOMS: atom_id res chain seq x y z
N MET A 1 -15.50 -1.89 -6.50
CA MET A 1 -15.44 -3.03 -5.57
C MET A 1 -14.14 -2.94 -4.79
N LEU A 2 -14.17 -3.02 -3.46
CA LEU A 2 -12.97 -3.07 -2.60
C LEU A 2 -12.84 -4.50 -2.05
N VAL A 3 -11.68 -5.13 -2.23
CA VAL A 3 -11.43 -6.49 -1.75
C VAL A 3 -10.05 -6.61 -1.11
N ILE A 4 -9.95 -7.48 -0.10
CA ILE A 4 -8.70 -7.92 0.50
C ILE A 4 -8.51 -9.39 0.10
N VAL A 5 -7.42 -9.68 -0.60
CA VAL A 5 -7.18 -11.00 -1.19
C VAL A 5 -5.89 -11.58 -0.60
N ASN A 6 -5.95 -12.81 -0.12
CA ASN A 6 -4.75 -13.56 0.25
C ASN A 6 -4.01 -13.96 -1.03
N VAL A 7 -2.76 -13.53 -1.17
CA VAL A 7 -1.91 -13.83 -2.33
C VAL A 7 -0.75 -14.76 -1.98
N SER A 8 -0.77 -15.36 -0.78
CA SER A 8 0.22 -16.34 -0.36
C SER A 8 0.13 -17.61 -1.24
N PRO A 9 1.24 -18.35 -1.43
CA PRO A 9 1.23 -19.64 -2.15
C PRO A 9 0.17 -20.61 -1.61
N GLU A 10 -0.37 -21.48 -2.47
CA GLU A 10 -1.42 -22.45 -2.08
C GLU A 10 -0.98 -23.41 -0.97
N ASP A 11 0.32 -23.66 -0.85
CA ASP A 11 0.93 -24.47 0.22
C ASP A 11 0.99 -23.77 1.59
N THR A 12 0.60 -22.50 1.65
CA THR A 12 0.68 -21.71 2.89
C THR A 12 -0.36 -22.20 3.89
N PRO A 13 0.03 -22.47 5.16
CA PRO A 13 -0.91 -22.95 6.16
C PRO A 13 -2.11 -22.00 6.34
N ASN A 14 -3.25 -22.58 6.73
CA ASN A 14 -4.49 -21.83 6.97
C ASN A 14 -4.44 -20.88 8.18
N GLN A 15 -3.30 -20.86 8.89
CA GLN A 15 -3.00 -20.02 10.05
C GLN A 15 -1.54 -19.57 9.95
N GLY A 16 -1.24 -18.41 10.54
CA GLY A 16 0.09 -17.82 10.50
C GLY A 16 0.15 -16.56 9.65
N VAL A 17 1.36 -16.07 9.39
CA VAL A 17 1.60 -14.85 8.62
C VAL A 17 1.41 -15.14 7.14
N ASN A 18 0.46 -14.44 6.53
CA ASN A 18 0.13 -14.53 5.12
C ASN A 18 0.24 -13.15 4.47
N GLN A 19 0.52 -13.14 3.17
CA GLN A 19 0.55 -11.94 2.37
C GLN A 19 -0.83 -11.65 1.77
N TYR A 20 -1.24 -10.40 1.86
CA TYR A 20 -2.52 -9.89 1.39
C TYR A 20 -2.35 -8.67 0.50
N GLU A 21 -3.31 -8.50 -0.41
CA GLU A 21 -3.42 -7.32 -1.25
C GLU A 21 -4.77 -6.64 -1.03
N VAL A 22 -4.75 -5.32 -0.94
CA VAL A 22 -5.95 -4.49 -0.99
C VAL A 22 -6.14 -3.99 -2.42
N ARG A 23 -7.27 -4.30 -3.03
CA ARG A 23 -7.57 -3.96 -4.43
C ARG A 23 -8.86 -3.15 -4.54
N VAL A 24 -8.85 -2.17 -5.44
CA VAL A 24 -10.06 -1.49 -5.93
C VAL A 24 -10.24 -1.84 -7.40
N ASN A 25 -11.28 -2.61 -7.68
CA ASN A 25 -11.50 -3.26 -8.98
C ASN A 25 -10.25 -4.09 -9.34
N ASP A 26 -9.57 -3.77 -10.42
CA ASP A 26 -8.36 -4.48 -10.89
C ASP A 26 -7.05 -3.81 -10.43
N ASN A 27 -7.13 -2.73 -9.65
CA ASN A 27 -5.95 -1.99 -9.20
C ASN A 27 -5.54 -2.39 -7.79
N VAL A 28 -4.28 -2.81 -7.62
CA VAL A 28 -3.68 -3.04 -6.30
C VAL A 28 -3.32 -1.69 -5.68
N LEU A 29 -3.89 -1.39 -4.51
CA LEU A 29 -3.59 -0.18 -3.74
C LEU A 29 -2.36 -0.37 -2.85
N ALA A 30 -2.33 -1.49 -2.12
CA ALA A 30 -1.27 -1.81 -1.18
C ALA A 30 -1.18 -3.32 -0.95
N THR A 31 0.00 -3.76 -0.53
CA THR A 31 0.28 -5.13 -0.11
C THR A 31 0.69 -5.10 1.36
N PHE A 32 0.23 -6.06 2.16
CA PHE A 32 0.53 -6.13 3.58
C PHE A 32 0.60 -7.58 4.06
N GLU A 33 1.26 -7.79 5.20
CA GLU A 33 1.31 -9.08 5.87
C GLU A 33 0.34 -9.07 7.05
N HIS A 34 -0.38 -10.17 7.25
CA HIS A 34 -1.30 -10.31 8.36
C HIS A 34 -1.33 -11.74 8.89
N GLU A 35 -1.43 -11.88 10.20
CA GLU A 35 -1.54 -13.18 10.85
C GLU A 35 -2.98 -13.71 10.78
N ARG A 36 -3.22 -14.71 9.95
CA ARG A 36 -4.54 -15.29 9.72
C ARG A 36 -5.04 -16.00 10.98
N LYS A 37 -6.02 -15.39 11.65
CA LYS A 37 -6.74 -15.94 12.82
C LYS A 37 -8.25 -15.95 12.59
N PRO A 38 -9.00 -16.94 13.12
CA PRO A 38 -10.46 -17.02 12.98
C PRO A 38 -11.21 -15.75 13.39
N ASN A 39 -10.73 -15.06 14.42
CA ASN A 39 -11.31 -13.80 14.94
C ASN A 39 -10.47 -12.57 14.58
N GLY A 40 -9.55 -12.68 13.61
CA GLY A 40 -8.60 -11.64 13.23
C GLY A 40 -9.11 -10.65 12.18
N ALA A 41 -10.34 -10.82 11.67
CA ALA A 41 -10.85 -10.03 10.54
C ALA A 41 -10.83 -8.51 10.79
N ALA A 42 -11.20 -8.07 12.00
CA ALA A 42 -11.15 -6.65 12.36
C ALA A 42 -9.72 -6.10 12.37
N GLN A 43 -8.74 -6.91 12.79
CA GLN A 43 -7.33 -6.52 12.75
C GLN A 43 -6.81 -6.49 11.31
N CYS A 44 -7.17 -7.48 10.49
CA CYS A 44 -6.83 -7.51 9.06
C CYS A 44 -7.31 -6.24 8.33
N LEU A 45 -8.52 -5.77 8.64
CA LEU A 45 -9.05 -4.53 8.06
C LEU A 45 -8.27 -3.28 8.51
N ARG A 46 -7.77 -3.25 9.74
CA ARG A 46 -6.92 -2.14 10.23
C ARG A 46 -5.57 -2.17 9.56
N ASP A 47 -4.93 -3.33 9.50
CA ASP A 47 -3.63 -3.51 8.84
C ASP A 47 -3.71 -3.15 7.35
N ALA A 48 -4.84 -3.49 6.69
CA ALA A 48 -5.12 -3.07 5.33
C ALA A 48 -5.24 -1.54 5.18
N ALA A 49 -5.92 -0.87 6.11
CA ALA A 49 -6.04 0.59 6.11
C ALA A 49 -4.68 1.26 6.34
N ASP A 50 -3.93 0.81 7.34
CA ASP A 50 -2.59 1.31 7.65
C ASP A 50 -1.63 1.13 6.45
N ALA A 51 -1.74 0.00 5.75
CA ALA A 51 -0.95 -0.26 4.54
C ALA A 51 -1.31 0.69 3.39
N ILE A 52 -2.58 1.04 3.22
CA ILE A 52 -3.02 2.04 2.22
C ILE A 52 -2.47 3.42 2.58
N ASP A 53 -2.60 3.84 3.83
CA ASP A 53 -2.13 5.16 4.27
C ASP A 53 -0.62 5.29 4.11
N LYS A 54 0.13 4.22 4.46
CA LYS A 54 1.58 4.16 4.22
C LYS A 54 1.92 4.23 2.74
N ALA A 55 1.26 3.42 1.90
CA ALA A 55 1.50 3.42 0.45
C ALA A 55 1.16 4.78 -0.18
N HIS A 56 0.15 5.48 0.34
CA HIS A 56 -0.19 6.84 -0.08
C HIS A 56 0.89 7.85 0.31
N SER A 57 1.36 7.83 1.57
CA SER A 57 2.47 8.68 2.01
C SER A 57 3.73 8.45 1.17
N ASP A 58 4.14 7.19 0.99
CA ASP A 58 5.31 6.83 0.18
C ASP A 58 5.17 7.27 -1.29
N ARG A 59 3.94 7.35 -1.81
CA ARG A 59 3.69 7.87 -3.16
C ARG A 59 3.81 9.38 -3.21
N VAL A 60 3.27 10.09 -2.22
CA VAL A 60 3.38 11.56 -2.12
C VAL A 60 4.84 11.98 -1.96
N ASP A 61 5.60 11.29 -1.10
CA ASP A 61 7.01 11.58 -0.86
C ASP A 61 7.85 11.39 -2.13
N ARG A 62 7.61 10.30 -2.89
CA ARG A 62 8.27 10.06 -4.18
C ARG A 62 7.92 11.10 -5.24
N ILE A 63 6.69 11.56 -5.30
CA ILE A 63 6.28 12.61 -6.24
C ILE A 63 6.92 13.94 -5.86
N THR A 64 6.92 14.27 -4.57
CA THR A 64 7.51 15.51 -4.05
C THR A 64 9.01 15.55 -4.30
N ALA A 65 9.72 14.44 -4.05
CA ALA A 65 11.15 14.33 -4.34
C ALA A 65 11.45 14.54 -5.83
N LYS A 66 10.67 13.92 -6.73
CA LYS A 66 10.84 14.09 -8.18
C LYS A 66 10.56 15.51 -8.65
N ILE A 67 9.58 16.19 -8.05
CA ILE A 67 9.27 17.59 -8.37
C ILE A 67 10.43 18.48 -7.92
N LEU A 68 10.97 18.27 -6.71
CA LEU A 68 12.11 19.02 -6.19
C LEU A 68 13.34 18.85 -7.10
N GLU A 69 13.68 17.61 -7.46
CA GLU A 69 14.77 17.31 -8.38
C GLU A 69 14.57 17.98 -9.76
N ALA A 70 13.34 17.98 -10.28
CA ALA A 70 13.02 18.66 -11.54
C ALA A 70 13.14 20.19 -11.44
N THR A 71 12.73 20.80 -10.33
CA THR A 71 12.88 22.24 -10.09
C THR A 71 14.32 22.68 -9.81
N GLU A 72 15.17 21.79 -9.30
CA GLU A 72 16.59 22.08 -9.12
C GLU A 72 17.38 21.90 -10.43
N ALA A 73 16.96 20.97 -11.30
CA ALA A 73 17.56 20.74 -12.61
C ALA A 73 17.18 21.80 -13.66
N GLU A 74 15.94 22.31 -13.61
CA GLU A 74 15.48 23.41 -14.44
C GLU A 74 15.36 24.66 -13.56
N GLY A 75 16.31 25.59 -13.65
CA GLY A 75 16.26 26.88 -12.97
C GLY A 75 15.05 27.73 -13.40
N LEU A 76 13.86 27.38 -12.91
CA LEU A 76 12.62 28.10 -13.13
C LEU A 76 12.63 29.34 -12.23
N ASN A 77 13.20 30.41 -12.78
CA ASN A 77 12.99 31.77 -12.28
C ASN A 77 11.49 32.07 -12.33
N PHE A 78 10.82 31.93 -11.19
CA PHE A 78 9.55 32.61 -10.96
C PHE A 78 9.83 34.10 -10.75
N THR A 79 10.00 34.82 -11.85
CA THR A 79 9.85 36.28 -11.85
C THR A 79 8.38 36.60 -11.61
N TYR A 80 8.11 37.12 -10.40
CA TYR A 80 6.87 37.82 -10.03
C TYR A 80 6.74 39.13 -10.80
#